data_AF-J3IY25-F1
#
_entry.id   AF-J3IY25-F1
#
_cell.length_a   1.000
_cell.length_b   1.000
_cell.length_c   1.000
_cell.angle_alpha   90.00
_cell.angle_beta   90.00
_cell.angle_gamma   90.00
#
_symmetry.space_group_name_H-M   'P 1'
#
loop_
_entity.id
_entity.type
_entity.pdbx_description
1 polymer ?
#
loop_
_entity_poly.entity_id
_entity_poly.type
_entity_poly.pdbx_seq_one_letter_code
_entity_poly.pdbx_strand_id
1 'polypeptide(L)'
;MNAMTANAIPQNIAFSRSLRVQQHLLSFTEQMMSTSGVEDGVLTARFVGEFSAGKTRLLGELFGEQIPEALLPISSRERQTRLPLEITFGDSPALTLIQREHDYSAAEVVEAFAQFPERNELAHLDPMCHRLRLTVNEPRLVLPEGDGYSDDKRPKRLFLIDTPGWNSGDDEIAEQRAALQMTGHHNLALVYVTHAARLDGATNADHLKDFMSALAEADDEARFLGQAKLVMVITHCPDKDAAHLKQRAQNLACRLWEELDRAASELELDIFCVDFPVMSGGDLQRFRDQFWHRLLAPLGRPPEPVDSHPWAATFKRWPAEWDITPYLLESAQLLERGKRLLAQARVGGEFVAGMNMYRLIGLKPAEIREKVLKTWLKQLATDAATLEHWSVPALAKGHPLFQWWKHYWQVEMKHLLTPVSNFFATAQRTIKRLEHDTEDLQQHLDQQLSEPYESALAALTGSFACLVGGLPVLCREHGIEQRIATLLSLSLLQSRYEDYYFHHRAQFAAAT
;
A
#
# COMPACT_ATOMS: atom_id res chain seq x y z
N MET A 1 -29.13 -29.30 52.02
CA MET A 1 -29.59 -29.87 50.74
C MET A 1 -29.42 -28.79 49.68
N ASN A 2 -28.26 -28.81 49.01
CA ASN A 2 -27.96 -27.93 47.88
C ASN A 2 -28.22 -28.76 46.61
N ALA A 3 -29.26 -28.41 45.85
CA ALA A 3 -29.43 -28.92 44.50
C ALA A 3 -28.69 -27.99 43.55
N MET A 4 -27.61 -28.52 42.99
CA MET A 4 -26.79 -27.89 41.96
C MET A 4 -27.64 -27.63 40.71
N THR A 5 -27.80 -26.36 40.34
CA THR A 5 -28.14 -26.00 38.96
C THR A 5 -26.88 -26.20 38.12
N ALA A 6 -26.99 -27.05 37.11
CA ALA A 6 -25.92 -27.37 36.19
C ALA A 6 -25.37 -26.09 35.53
N ASN A 7 -24.06 -25.87 35.65
CA ASN A 7 -23.33 -24.88 34.89
C ASN A 7 -23.57 -25.13 33.40
N ALA A 8 -24.34 -24.26 32.74
CA ALA A 8 -24.37 -24.17 31.31
C ALA A 8 -22.97 -23.79 30.84
N ILE A 9 -22.26 -24.76 30.26
CA ILE A 9 -21.04 -24.54 29.50
C ILE A 9 -21.38 -23.46 28.45
N PRO A 10 -20.61 -22.37 28.31
CA PRO A 10 -20.82 -21.43 27.22
C PRO A 10 -20.68 -22.21 25.91
N GLN A 11 -21.78 -22.36 25.18
CA GLN A 11 -21.71 -22.88 23.82
C GLN A 11 -20.80 -21.94 23.04
N ASN A 12 -19.71 -22.51 22.50
CA ASN A 12 -18.73 -21.76 21.73
C ASN A 12 -19.45 -21.17 20.51
N ILE A 13 -19.75 -19.88 20.54
CA ILE A 13 -20.51 -19.19 19.50
C ILE A 13 -19.63 -19.11 18.24
N ALA A 14 -19.84 -20.02 17.30
CA ALA A 14 -19.04 -20.06 16.08
C ALA A 14 -19.51 -18.95 15.10
N PHE A 15 -18.88 -17.78 15.18
CA PHE A 15 -18.98 -16.68 14.20
C PHE A 15 -18.25 -17.04 12.90
N SER A 16 -18.70 -18.12 12.25
CA SER A 16 -17.94 -18.77 11.18
C SER A 16 -17.89 -17.96 9.87
N ARG A 17 -18.92 -17.15 9.55
CA ARG A 17 -18.91 -16.34 8.32
C ARG A 17 -17.99 -15.13 8.47
N SER A 18 -18.17 -14.37 9.54
CA SER A 18 -17.35 -13.19 9.81
C SER A 18 -15.88 -13.54 10.06
N LEU A 19 -15.59 -14.67 10.72
CA LEU A 19 -14.21 -15.15 10.88
C LEU A 19 -13.53 -15.46 9.54
N ARG A 20 -14.24 -16.10 8.60
CA ARG A 20 -13.70 -16.38 7.26
C ARG A 20 -13.44 -15.11 6.47
N VAL A 21 -14.37 -14.15 6.48
CA VAL A 21 -14.16 -12.84 5.84
C VAL A 21 -12.97 -12.12 6.48
N GLN A 22 -12.84 -12.14 7.80
CA GLN A 22 -11.70 -11.56 8.51
C GLN A 22 -10.37 -12.22 8.11
N GLN A 23 -10.32 -13.55 7.97
CA GLN A 23 -9.12 -14.24 7.49
C GLN A 23 -8.73 -13.83 6.07
N HIS A 24 -9.71 -13.66 5.17
CA HIS A 24 -9.44 -13.18 3.82
C HIS A 24 -8.98 -11.72 3.79
N LEU A 25 -9.50 -10.89 4.69
CA LEU A 25 -9.04 -9.51 4.86
C LEU A 25 -7.61 -9.45 5.37
N LEU A 26 -7.26 -10.28 6.36
CA LEU A 26 -5.89 -10.38 6.87
C LEU A 26 -4.93 -10.85 5.76
N SER A 27 -5.31 -11.88 5.00
CA SER A 27 -4.51 -12.36 3.87
C SER A 27 -4.37 -11.30 2.76
N PHE A 28 -5.42 -10.53 2.48
CA PHE A 28 -5.34 -9.39 1.56
C PHE A 28 -4.39 -8.32 2.08
N THR A 29 -4.48 -7.96 3.36
CA THR A 29 -3.56 -7.00 3.99
C THR A 29 -2.12 -7.49 3.92
N GLU A 30 -1.85 -8.74 4.31
CA GLU A 30 -0.53 -9.36 4.19
C GLU A 30 -0.04 -9.33 2.75
N GLN A 31 -0.89 -9.65 1.78
CA GLN A 31 -0.53 -9.60 0.36
C GLN A 31 -0.19 -8.18 -0.08
N MET A 32 -1.01 -7.20 0.29
CA MET A 32 -0.80 -5.78 -0.01
C MET A 32 0.45 -5.21 0.68
N MET A 33 0.82 -5.72 1.85
CA MET A 33 2.10 -5.42 2.51
C MET A 33 3.27 -6.18 1.87
N SER A 34 3.04 -7.38 1.31
CA SER A 34 4.08 -8.22 0.71
C SER A 34 4.41 -7.85 -0.74
N THR A 35 3.46 -7.27 -1.50
CA THR A 35 3.65 -6.78 -2.86
C THR A 35 4.20 -5.36 -2.88
N SER A 36 5.42 -5.20 -2.40
CA SER A 36 6.56 -4.72 -3.18
C SER A 36 7.67 -4.48 -2.17
N GLY A 37 8.45 -5.53 -1.90
CA GLY A 37 9.74 -5.38 -1.23
C GLY A 37 10.51 -4.32 -2.00
N VAL A 38 10.60 -3.12 -1.40
CA VAL A 38 11.35 -2.02 -2.00
C VAL A 38 12.75 -2.55 -2.15
N GLU A 39 13.19 -2.73 -3.38
CA GLU A 39 14.50 -3.29 -3.67
C GLU A 39 15.57 -2.27 -3.28
N ASP A 40 16.76 -2.73 -2.92
CA ASP A 40 17.87 -1.80 -2.69
C ASP A 40 18.15 -1.02 -3.99
N GLY A 41 18.10 0.31 -3.89
CA GLY A 41 18.57 1.19 -4.95
C GLY A 41 20.07 1.41 -4.87
N VAL A 42 20.59 2.14 -5.84
CA VAL A 42 22.01 2.55 -5.86
C VAL A 42 22.21 4.04 -5.53
N LEU A 43 21.13 4.83 -5.49
CA LEU A 43 21.18 6.27 -5.20
C LEU A 43 21.45 6.53 -3.71
N THR A 44 22.45 7.38 -3.43
CA THR A 44 22.90 7.69 -2.06
C THR A 44 22.96 9.18 -1.77
N ALA A 45 22.77 9.57 -0.50
CA ALA A 45 23.16 10.88 0.00
C ALA A 45 24.15 10.71 1.16
N ARG A 46 25.27 11.42 1.10
CA ARG A 46 26.43 11.16 1.97
C ARG A 46 26.59 12.25 3.01
N PHE A 47 26.65 11.87 4.28
CA PHE A 47 26.89 12.76 5.41
C PHE A 47 28.38 12.70 5.76
N VAL A 48 29.06 13.82 5.53
CA VAL A 48 30.51 13.97 5.73
C VAL A 48 30.76 15.14 6.67
N GLY A 49 31.85 15.11 7.42
CA GLY A 49 32.10 16.08 8.47
C GLY A 49 33.17 15.62 9.44
N GLU A 50 33.84 16.56 10.07
CA GLU A 50 34.85 16.30 11.09
C GLU A 50 34.30 15.45 12.24
N PHE A 51 35.19 14.76 12.96
CA PHE A 51 34.86 14.20 14.26
C PHE A 51 34.20 15.26 15.18
N SER A 52 33.12 14.86 15.85
CA SER A 52 32.30 15.75 16.68
C SER A 52 31.76 17.01 15.96
N ALA A 53 31.57 16.98 14.63
CA ALA A 53 30.84 18.04 13.91
C ALA A 53 29.32 17.98 14.10
N GLY A 54 28.80 16.87 14.64
CA GLY A 54 27.36 16.69 14.94
C GLY A 54 26.56 15.88 13.91
N LYS A 55 27.21 15.10 13.05
CA LYS A 55 26.55 14.24 12.04
C LYS A 55 25.51 13.29 12.63
N THR A 56 25.90 12.52 13.63
CA THR A 56 25.01 11.59 14.32
C THR A 56 23.84 12.30 15.00
N ARG A 57 24.07 13.49 15.57
CA ARG A 57 22.98 14.29 16.16
C ARG A 57 22.03 14.77 15.07
N LEU A 58 22.54 15.27 13.94
CA LEU A 58 21.73 15.63 12.79
C LEU A 58 20.86 14.45 12.33
N LEU A 59 21.42 13.25 12.18
CA LEU A 59 20.64 12.07 11.78
C LEU A 59 19.57 11.71 12.82
N GLY A 60 19.92 11.67 14.11
CA GLY A 60 18.94 11.43 15.18
C GLY A 60 17.80 12.46 15.17
N GLU A 61 18.13 13.73 14.91
CA GLU A 61 17.13 14.79 14.81
C GLU A 61 16.28 14.69 13.54
N LEU A 62 16.82 14.21 12.42
CA LEU A 62 16.08 14.03 11.16
C LEU A 62 15.01 12.93 11.25
N PHE A 63 15.33 11.83 11.92
CA PHE A 63 14.43 10.68 12.07
C PHE A 63 13.58 10.72 13.35
N GLY A 64 13.96 11.53 14.35
CA GLY A 64 13.21 11.68 15.59
C GLY A 64 13.07 10.36 16.35
N GLU A 65 11.86 10.05 16.80
CA GLU A 65 11.55 8.83 17.57
C GLU A 65 11.48 7.55 16.73
N GLN A 66 11.71 7.63 15.40
CA GLN A 66 11.66 6.45 14.53
C GLN A 66 12.83 5.47 14.76
N ILE A 67 13.95 5.95 15.31
CA ILE A 67 15.09 5.11 15.64
C ILE A 67 15.09 4.83 17.15
N PRO A 68 15.01 3.56 17.59
CA PRO A 68 15.16 3.22 19.00
C PRO A 68 16.51 3.69 19.54
N GLU A 69 16.53 4.22 20.77
CA GLU A 69 17.75 4.74 21.41
C GLU A 69 18.89 3.70 21.44
N ALA A 70 18.56 2.42 21.65
CA ALA A 70 19.53 1.32 21.64
C ALA A 70 20.23 1.13 20.29
N LEU A 71 19.62 1.55 19.18
CA LEU A 71 20.18 1.41 17.83
C LEU A 71 20.87 2.69 17.33
N LEU A 72 20.92 3.74 18.15
CA LEU A 72 21.67 4.96 17.84
C LEU A 72 23.13 4.83 18.30
N PRO A 73 24.09 5.45 17.60
CA PRO A 73 25.44 5.57 18.10
C PRO A 73 25.43 6.40 19.39
N ILE A 74 26.04 5.88 20.45
CA ILE A 74 25.74 6.26 21.84
C ILE A 74 26.29 7.65 22.22
N SER A 75 27.23 8.24 21.47
CA SER A 75 27.88 9.48 21.94
C SER A 75 28.69 10.25 20.87
N SER A 76 28.54 11.58 20.87
CA SER A 76 29.39 12.55 20.14
C SER A 76 30.78 12.76 20.77
N ARG A 77 31.05 12.12 21.92
CA ARG A 77 32.29 12.21 22.70
C ARG A 77 33.14 10.95 22.65
N GLU A 78 32.59 9.81 22.22
CA GLU A 78 33.32 8.56 22.08
C GLU A 78 33.47 8.21 20.60
N ARG A 79 34.66 7.77 20.21
CA ARG A 79 34.98 7.49 18.81
C ARG A 79 34.38 6.13 18.39
N GLN A 80 33.07 6.05 18.16
CA GLN A 80 32.37 4.77 17.95
C GLN A 80 32.13 4.42 16.45
N THR A 81 32.04 5.40 15.55
CA THR A 81 31.78 5.16 14.12
C THR A 81 33.05 4.80 13.34
N ARG A 82 33.49 3.55 13.48
CA ARG A 82 34.57 2.98 12.65
C ARG A 82 34.08 2.59 11.24
N LEU A 83 32.88 2.01 11.15
CA LEU A 83 32.26 1.60 9.89
C LEU A 83 31.29 2.69 9.40
N PRO A 84 31.11 2.86 8.08
CA PRO A 84 30.01 3.65 7.54
C PRO A 84 28.65 3.11 7.99
N LEU A 85 27.71 4.00 8.27
CA LEU A 85 26.32 3.66 8.62
C LEU A 85 25.39 4.01 7.46
N GLU A 86 24.86 2.99 6.80
CA GLU A 86 23.80 3.11 5.78
C GLU A 86 22.42 3.13 6.46
N ILE A 87 21.67 4.21 6.31
CA ILE A 87 20.29 4.33 6.77
C ILE A 87 19.34 4.23 5.57
N THR A 88 18.36 3.34 5.65
CA THR A 88 17.43 3.07 4.54
C THR A 88 16.03 2.69 5.02
N PHE A 89 15.07 2.58 4.09
CA PHE A 89 13.70 2.19 4.42
C PHE A 89 13.60 0.72 4.86
N GLY A 90 12.86 0.47 5.94
CA GLY A 90 12.34 -0.86 6.27
C GLY A 90 11.12 -0.78 7.20
N ASP A 91 10.33 -1.84 7.22
CA ASP A 91 9.05 -1.87 7.95
C ASP A 91 9.23 -1.72 9.47
N SER A 92 10.38 -2.15 9.99
CA SER A 92 10.78 -1.98 11.38
C SER A 92 12.24 -1.51 11.51
N PRO A 93 12.57 -0.79 12.59
CA PRO A 93 13.96 -0.46 12.89
C PRO A 93 14.79 -1.71 13.18
N ALA A 94 15.89 -1.88 12.45
CA ALA A 94 16.82 -2.98 12.65
C ALA A 94 18.24 -2.56 12.26
N LEU A 95 19.23 -2.94 13.08
CA LEU A 95 20.64 -2.71 12.82
C LEU A 95 21.31 -4.02 12.43
N THR A 96 22.04 -4.02 11.32
CA THR A 96 22.73 -5.19 10.79
C THR A 96 24.15 -4.85 10.36
N LEU A 97 25.07 -5.81 10.53
CA LEU A 97 26.35 -5.80 9.82
C LEU A 97 26.12 -6.34 8.42
N ILE A 98 26.58 -5.59 7.42
CA ILE A 98 26.55 -6.04 6.03
C ILE A 98 27.96 -6.07 5.45
N GLN A 99 28.19 -7.02 4.55
CA GLN A 99 29.34 -7.03 3.66
C GLN A 99 28.92 -6.45 2.31
N ARG A 100 29.62 -5.39 1.88
CA ARG A 100 29.36 -4.65 0.65
C ARG A 100 30.60 -3.86 0.23
N GLU A 101 31.11 -4.16 -0.96
CA GLU A 101 32.30 -3.50 -1.52
C GLU A 101 31.96 -2.12 -2.13
N HIS A 102 30.92 -2.05 -2.96
CA HIS A 102 30.48 -0.81 -3.60
C HIS A 102 28.98 -0.54 -3.40
N ASP A 103 28.56 0.71 -3.57
CA ASP A 103 27.15 1.13 -3.43
C ASP A 103 26.20 0.50 -4.46
N TYR A 104 26.74 -0.08 -5.54
CA TYR A 104 25.97 -0.82 -6.53
C TYR A 104 26.08 -2.34 -6.34
N SER A 105 26.96 -2.81 -5.45
CA SER A 105 27.07 -4.22 -5.10
C SER A 105 25.87 -4.63 -4.24
N ALA A 106 25.47 -5.90 -4.39
CA ALA A 106 24.53 -6.52 -3.47
C ALA A 106 25.13 -6.55 -2.06
N ALA A 107 24.29 -6.29 -1.05
CA ALA A 107 24.69 -6.39 0.35
C ALA A 107 24.36 -7.79 0.89
N GLU A 108 25.33 -8.43 1.54
CA GLU A 108 25.13 -9.67 2.28
C GLU A 108 25.01 -9.35 3.77
N VAL A 109 23.94 -9.81 4.42
CA VAL A 109 23.75 -9.63 5.87
C VAL A 109 24.62 -10.65 6.61
N VAL A 110 25.56 -10.15 7.41
CA VAL A 110 26.50 -10.96 8.18
C VAL A 110 25.97 -11.22 9.58
N GLU A 111 25.46 -10.18 10.25
CA GLU A 111 25.04 -10.23 11.65
C GLU A 111 23.93 -9.21 11.92
N ALA A 112 23.07 -9.47 12.90
CA ALA A 112 22.07 -8.53 13.38
C ALA A 112 22.37 -8.10 14.81
N PHE A 113 22.21 -6.81 15.10
CA PHE A 113 22.50 -6.23 16.41
C PHE A 113 21.23 -5.81 17.13
N ALA A 114 21.15 -6.15 18.42
CA ALA A 114 20.10 -5.66 19.32
C ALA A 114 20.40 -4.25 19.89
N GLN A 115 21.67 -3.86 19.88
CA GLN A 115 22.17 -2.57 20.35
C GLN A 115 23.30 -2.09 19.44
N PHE A 116 23.55 -0.79 19.38
CA PHE A 116 24.65 -0.27 18.56
C PHE A 116 26.00 -0.82 19.07
N PRO A 117 26.81 -1.46 18.20
CA PRO A 117 28.03 -2.14 18.63
C PRO A 117 29.11 -1.15 19.09
N GLU A 118 29.91 -1.55 20.08
CA GLU A 118 31.06 -0.75 20.49
C GLU A 118 32.19 -0.79 19.46
N ARG A 119 33.04 0.25 19.45
CA ARG A 119 34.15 0.37 18.47
C ARG A 119 35.07 -0.86 18.45
N ASN A 120 35.34 -1.43 19.61
CA ASN A 120 36.27 -2.56 19.77
C ASN A 120 35.68 -3.86 19.20
N GLU A 121 34.36 -4.02 19.24
CA GLU A 121 33.67 -5.18 18.66
C GLU A 121 33.85 -5.20 17.13
N LEU A 122 33.93 -4.03 16.51
CA LEU A 122 34.12 -3.87 15.07
C LEU A 122 35.59 -3.80 14.63
N ALA A 123 36.55 -3.91 15.56
CA ALA A 123 37.96 -3.61 15.28
C ALA A 123 38.65 -4.58 14.30
N HIS A 124 38.08 -5.76 14.11
CA HIS A 124 38.57 -6.81 13.22
C HIS A 124 38.00 -6.71 11.80
N LEU A 125 37.02 -5.84 11.57
CA LEU A 125 36.33 -5.71 10.29
C LEU A 125 37.04 -4.70 9.38
N ASP A 126 37.08 -5.02 8.09
CA ASP A 126 37.59 -4.14 7.04
C ASP A 126 36.52 -3.11 6.67
N PRO A 127 36.73 -1.81 6.93
CA PRO A 127 35.73 -0.79 6.68
C PRO A 127 35.50 -0.53 5.18
N MET A 128 36.39 -0.98 4.28
CA MET A 128 36.17 -0.91 2.82
C MET A 128 35.10 -1.90 2.35
N CYS A 129 34.96 -3.03 3.04
CA CYS A 129 34.05 -4.11 2.65
C CYS A 129 32.89 -4.30 3.62
N HIS A 130 32.91 -3.65 4.79
CA HIS A 130 31.89 -3.81 5.82
C HIS A 130 31.24 -2.49 6.18
N ARG A 131 29.92 -2.52 6.35
CA ARG A 131 29.11 -1.36 6.74
C ARG A 131 28.07 -1.79 7.76
N LEU A 132 27.62 -0.84 8.57
CA LEU A 132 26.41 -1.01 9.37
C LEU A 132 25.22 -0.56 8.53
N ARG A 133 24.12 -1.31 8.56
CA ARG A 133 22.86 -0.92 7.93
C ARG A 133 21.76 -0.81 8.97
N LEU A 134 21.17 0.38 9.06
CA LEU A 134 20.02 0.68 9.89
C LEU A 134 18.78 0.86 8.99
N THR A 135 17.80 -0.02 9.11
CA THR A 135 16.48 0.20 8.51
C THR A 135 15.64 1.10 9.41
N VAL A 136 14.82 1.96 8.83
CA VAL A 136 13.86 2.82 9.54
C VAL A 136 12.57 2.94 8.74
N ASN A 137 11.44 3.11 9.42
CA ASN A 137 10.15 3.32 8.76
C ASN A 137 9.98 4.81 8.36
N GLU A 138 10.84 5.27 7.45
CA GLU A 138 10.79 6.63 6.89
C GLU A 138 10.41 6.57 5.40
N PRO A 139 9.14 6.85 5.04
CA PRO A 139 8.67 6.75 3.66
C PRO A 139 9.42 7.63 2.66
N ARG A 140 10.05 8.73 3.12
CA ARG A 140 10.89 9.60 2.27
C ARG A 140 12.14 8.90 1.74
N LEU A 141 12.52 7.74 2.30
CA LEU A 141 13.60 6.89 1.81
C LEU A 141 13.15 5.89 0.72
N VAL A 142 11.90 5.94 0.27
CA VAL A 142 11.40 5.13 -0.85
C VAL A 142 11.31 5.99 -2.10
N LEU A 143 11.98 5.56 -3.16
CA LEU A 143 11.95 6.17 -4.49
C LEU A 143 10.90 5.44 -5.32
N PRO A 144 9.66 5.97 -5.47
CA PRO A 144 8.52 5.20 -5.95
C PRO A 144 8.59 4.81 -7.44
N GLU A 145 9.37 5.54 -8.24
CA GLU A 145 9.54 5.33 -9.69
C GLU A 145 10.94 4.83 -10.06
N GLY A 146 11.71 4.39 -9.07
CA GLY A 146 13.11 4.00 -9.24
C GLY A 146 14.09 5.08 -8.82
N ASP A 147 15.37 4.71 -8.84
CA ASP A 147 16.49 5.51 -8.39
C ASP A 147 17.11 6.41 -9.47
N GLY A 148 16.53 6.41 -10.67
CA GLY A 148 17.03 7.16 -11.83
C GLY A 148 18.15 6.48 -12.60
N TYR A 149 18.63 5.32 -12.13
CA TYR A 149 19.69 4.53 -12.78
C TYR A 149 19.23 3.13 -13.16
N SER A 150 18.22 2.58 -12.49
CA SER A 150 17.59 1.31 -12.84
C SER A 150 16.52 1.47 -13.94
N ASP A 151 16.56 0.63 -14.97
CA ASP A 151 15.62 0.68 -16.11
C ASP A 151 14.19 0.19 -15.76
N ASP A 152 14.03 -0.57 -14.68
CA ASP A 152 12.80 -1.29 -14.34
C ASP A 152 11.68 -0.40 -13.77
N LYS A 153 11.97 0.89 -13.50
CA LYS A 153 11.09 1.88 -12.85
C LYS A 153 10.41 1.35 -11.58
N ARG A 154 11.00 0.35 -10.94
CA ARG A 154 10.47 -0.25 -9.72
C ARG A 154 10.81 0.61 -8.51
N PRO A 155 10.04 0.53 -7.43
CA PRO A 155 10.36 1.23 -6.19
C PRO A 155 11.73 0.78 -5.67
N LYS A 156 12.62 1.74 -5.44
CA LYS A 156 13.96 1.49 -4.90
C LYS A 156 14.16 2.23 -3.58
N ARG A 157 15.04 1.71 -2.73
CA ARG A 157 15.43 2.38 -1.50
C ARG A 157 16.48 3.46 -1.79
N LEU A 158 16.30 4.63 -1.19
CA LEU A 158 17.33 5.66 -1.03
C LEU A 158 18.18 5.30 0.19
N PHE A 159 19.50 5.52 0.09
CA PHE A 159 20.43 5.30 1.18
C PHE A 159 21.02 6.62 1.66
N LEU A 160 20.92 6.89 2.96
CA LEU A 160 21.73 7.92 3.61
C LEU A 160 22.96 7.27 4.20
N ILE A 161 24.16 7.75 3.88
CA ILE A 161 25.41 7.14 4.35
C ILE A 161 26.10 8.11 5.30
N ASP A 162 26.14 7.79 6.59
CA ASP A 162 26.99 8.48 7.57
C ASP A 162 28.41 7.92 7.48
N THR A 163 29.38 8.82 7.29
CA THR A 163 30.78 8.45 7.15
C THR A 163 31.55 8.68 8.46
N PRO A 164 32.59 7.88 8.75
CA PRO A 164 33.53 8.19 9.84
C PRO A 164 34.07 9.62 9.71
N GLY A 165 34.18 10.35 10.82
CA GLY A 165 34.67 11.73 10.78
C GLY A 165 36.20 11.80 10.67
N TRP A 166 36.72 12.67 9.80
CA TRP A 166 38.16 12.94 9.71
C TRP A 166 38.70 13.52 11.02
N ASN A 167 40.02 13.39 11.24
CA ASN A 167 40.71 13.68 12.49
C ASN A 167 40.29 12.80 13.67
N SER A 168 39.64 11.65 13.43
CA SER A 168 39.34 10.67 14.49
C SER A 168 40.58 9.90 14.96
N GLY A 169 41.69 9.98 14.21
CA GLY A 169 43.03 9.54 14.62
C GLY A 169 43.42 8.11 14.25
N ASP A 170 42.48 7.24 13.84
CA ASP A 170 42.77 5.81 13.60
C ASP A 170 41.93 5.17 12.47
N ASP A 171 41.06 5.92 11.79
CA ASP A 171 40.15 5.36 10.78
C ASP A 171 40.68 5.64 9.37
N GLU A 172 41.28 4.62 8.74
CA GLU A 172 41.88 4.74 7.40
C GLU A 172 40.90 5.32 6.37
N ILE A 173 39.59 5.03 6.49
CA ILE A 173 38.54 5.61 5.64
C ILE A 173 38.45 7.12 5.78
N ALA A 174 38.46 7.62 7.02
CA ALA A 174 38.17 9.02 7.32
C ALA A 174 39.24 9.97 6.75
N GLU A 175 40.46 9.45 6.57
CA GLU A 175 41.60 10.18 6.02
C GLU A 175 41.81 9.95 4.51
N GLN A 176 40.93 9.18 3.84
CA GLN A 176 40.98 9.01 2.39
C GLN A 176 40.56 10.27 1.65
N ARG A 177 41.00 10.36 0.39
CA ARG A 177 40.52 11.37 -0.55
C ARG A 177 39.01 11.27 -0.72
N ALA A 178 38.34 12.40 -0.83
CA ALA A 178 36.89 12.50 -1.00
C ALA A 178 36.36 11.62 -2.14
N ALA A 179 37.10 11.52 -3.26
CA ALA A 179 36.74 10.66 -4.40
C ALA A 179 36.58 9.17 -4.01
N LEU A 180 37.39 8.69 -3.07
CA LEU A 180 37.30 7.31 -2.55
C LEU A 180 36.24 7.17 -1.46
N GLN A 181 35.89 8.25 -0.75
CA GLN A 181 34.74 8.22 0.16
C GLN A 181 33.41 8.33 -0.59
N MET A 182 33.45 8.81 -1.84
CA MET A 182 32.32 8.91 -2.76
C MET A 182 32.27 7.72 -3.74
N THR A 183 32.70 6.52 -3.34
CA THR A 183 32.77 5.25 -4.11
C THR A 183 31.48 4.74 -4.76
N GLY A 184 30.40 5.53 -4.80
CA GLY A 184 29.18 5.23 -5.52
C GLY A 184 29.04 6.15 -6.74
N HIS A 185 28.76 5.56 -7.90
CA HIS A 185 28.53 6.29 -9.16
C HIS A 185 27.19 7.08 -9.18
N HIS A 186 26.44 7.07 -8.08
CA HIS A 186 25.03 7.45 -8.02
C HIS A 186 24.74 8.27 -6.75
N ASN A 187 24.97 9.57 -6.82
CA ASN A 187 24.79 10.47 -5.66
C ASN A 187 23.62 11.43 -5.88
N LEU A 188 22.79 11.57 -4.86
CA LEU A 188 21.72 12.56 -4.78
C LEU A 188 22.27 13.91 -4.28
N ALA A 189 23.06 13.87 -3.20
CA ALA A 189 23.64 15.07 -2.58
C ALA A 189 24.81 14.71 -1.65
N LEU A 190 25.73 15.66 -1.49
CA LEU A 190 26.69 15.67 -0.39
C LEU A 190 26.14 16.54 0.75
N VAL A 191 26.01 15.97 1.94
CA VAL A 191 25.63 16.67 3.17
C VAL A 191 26.89 16.94 3.99
N TYR A 192 27.39 18.17 3.95
CA TYR A 192 28.60 18.58 4.64
C TYR A 192 28.27 19.19 6.00
N VAL A 193 28.67 18.52 7.07
CA VAL A 193 28.37 18.91 8.45
C VAL A 193 29.61 19.52 9.10
N THR A 194 29.48 20.75 9.59
CA THR A 194 30.58 21.46 10.26
C THR A 194 30.09 22.08 11.57
N HIS A 195 30.98 22.15 12.56
CA HIS A 195 30.73 22.91 13.78
C HIS A 195 30.95 24.41 13.52
N ALA A 196 30.10 25.30 14.03
CA ALA A 196 30.18 26.74 13.81
C ALA A 196 31.58 27.32 14.09
N ALA A 197 32.17 26.96 15.23
CA ALA A 197 33.52 27.41 15.64
C ALA A 197 34.67 26.96 14.70
N ARG A 198 34.44 25.96 13.84
CA ARG A 198 35.48 25.38 12.97
C ARG A 198 35.24 25.66 11.48
N LEU A 199 34.20 26.42 11.14
CA LEU A 199 33.88 26.78 9.75
C LEU A 199 35.08 27.36 9.00
N ASP A 200 35.89 28.18 9.68
CA ASP A 200 37.07 28.86 9.12
C ASP A 200 38.39 28.10 9.31
N GLY A 201 38.34 26.88 9.87
CA GLY A 201 39.54 26.08 10.06
C GLY A 201 40.16 25.72 8.71
N ALA A 202 41.47 25.92 8.56
CA ALA A 202 42.20 25.57 7.33
C ALA A 202 41.95 24.11 6.93
N THR A 203 42.05 23.19 7.89
CA THR A 203 41.75 21.77 7.69
C THR A 203 40.33 21.53 7.18
N ASN A 204 39.33 22.23 7.72
CA ASN A 204 37.94 22.10 7.27
C ASN A 204 37.75 22.65 5.85
N ALA A 205 38.42 23.75 5.50
CA ALA A 205 38.40 24.30 4.15
C ALA A 205 39.10 23.38 3.14
N ASP A 206 40.22 22.74 3.52
CA ASP A 206 40.95 21.80 2.69
C ASP A 206 40.12 20.54 2.40
N HIS A 207 39.45 19.96 3.41
CA HIS A 207 38.54 18.83 3.20
C HIS A 207 37.32 19.23 2.35
N LEU A 208 36.71 20.38 2.62
CA LEU A 208 35.62 20.88 1.78
C LEU A 208 36.08 21.03 0.33
N LYS A 209 37.29 21.55 0.09
CA LYS A 209 37.88 21.65 -1.25
C LYS A 209 38.07 20.29 -1.91
N ASP A 210 38.56 19.28 -1.18
CA ASP A 210 38.72 17.93 -1.71
C ASP A 210 37.36 17.31 -2.11
N PHE A 211 36.33 17.47 -1.27
CA PHE A 211 34.97 17.06 -1.61
C PHE A 211 34.38 17.83 -2.79
N MET A 212 34.61 19.14 -2.87
CA MET A 212 34.15 19.94 -3.99
C MET A 212 34.88 19.57 -5.28
N SER A 213 36.14 19.17 -5.19
CA SER A 213 36.89 18.61 -6.32
C SER A 213 36.26 17.28 -6.78
N ALA A 214 35.91 16.39 -5.85
CA ALA A 214 35.20 15.15 -6.17
C ALA A 214 33.80 15.40 -6.76
N LEU A 215 33.09 16.44 -6.30
CA LEU A 215 31.82 16.88 -6.89
C LEU A 215 32.01 17.42 -8.32
N ALA A 216 33.10 18.14 -8.57
CA ALA A 216 33.40 18.76 -9.87
C ALA A 216 33.98 17.76 -10.89
N GLU A 217 34.75 16.75 -10.46
CA GLU A 217 35.35 15.73 -11.32
C GLU A 217 34.37 14.60 -11.71
N ALA A 218 33.11 14.69 -11.30
CA ALA A 218 32.02 13.76 -11.59
C ALA A 218 31.72 13.49 -13.09
N ASP A 219 32.47 14.10 -14.01
CA ASP A 219 32.17 14.20 -15.44
C ASP A 219 32.47 12.94 -16.30
N ASP A 220 32.90 11.80 -15.75
CA ASP A 220 32.94 10.56 -16.56
C ASP A 220 32.46 9.27 -15.85
N GLU A 221 32.59 9.14 -14.52
CA GLU A 221 32.17 7.90 -13.83
C GLU A 221 31.28 8.13 -12.58
N ALA A 222 31.25 9.31 -11.94
CA ALA A 222 30.46 9.54 -10.71
C ALA A 222 29.25 10.46 -10.96
N ARG A 223 28.18 9.95 -11.57
CA ARG A 223 27.03 10.79 -11.96
C ARG A 223 26.20 11.20 -10.74
N PHE A 224 26.11 12.50 -10.48
CA PHE A 224 25.03 13.05 -9.67
C PHE A 224 23.70 12.94 -10.42
N LEU A 225 22.62 12.69 -9.69
CA LEU A 225 21.28 12.80 -10.27
C LEU A 225 20.94 14.27 -10.45
N GLY A 226 21.04 14.77 -11.70
CA GLY A 226 20.84 16.18 -12.01
C GLY A 226 22.14 16.98 -11.91
N GLN A 227 22.14 18.05 -11.09
CA GLN A 227 23.31 18.92 -10.88
C GLN A 227 24.08 18.52 -9.61
N ALA A 228 25.34 18.95 -9.51
CA ALA A 228 26.11 18.76 -8.28
C ALA A 228 25.40 19.47 -7.11
N LYS A 229 25.12 18.73 -6.04
CA LYS A 229 24.37 19.25 -4.89
C LYS A 229 25.14 19.15 -3.59
N LEU A 230 25.28 20.30 -2.92
CA LEU A 230 25.89 20.45 -1.61
C LEU A 230 24.87 21.00 -0.60
N VAL A 231 24.62 20.23 0.46
CA VAL A 231 23.83 20.66 1.61
C VAL A 231 24.78 20.88 2.79
N MET A 232 25.08 22.13 3.13
CA MET A 232 25.91 22.45 4.28
C MET A 232 25.05 22.58 5.54
N VAL A 233 25.42 21.88 6.61
CA VAL A 233 24.78 21.98 7.92
C VAL A 233 25.80 22.47 8.95
N ILE A 234 25.61 23.69 9.43
CA ILE A 234 26.42 24.33 10.46
C ILE A 234 25.77 24.09 11.81
N THR A 235 26.36 23.21 12.63
CA THR A 235 25.86 22.86 13.96
C THR A 235 26.41 23.79 15.04
N HIS A 236 25.74 23.80 16.20
CA HIS A 236 26.10 24.66 17.35
C HIS A 236 26.18 26.13 16.94
N CYS A 237 25.20 26.56 16.14
CA CYS A 237 25.15 27.88 15.54
C CYS A 237 24.03 28.70 16.21
N PRO A 238 24.34 29.54 17.22
CA PRO A 238 23.34 30.37 17.88
C PRO A 238 22.61 31.27 16.88
N ASP A 239 21.31 31.53 17.09
CA ASP A 239 20.47 32.31 16.18
C ASP A 239 21.05 33.68 15.83
N LYS A 240 21.69 34.34 16.79
CA LYS A 240 22.35 35.65 16.61
C LYS A 240 23.48 35.62 15.56
N ASP A 241 24.12 34.47 15.36
CA ASP A 241 25.27 34.30 14.48
C ASP A 241 24.87 33.60 13.16
N ALA A 242 23.66 33.04 13.09
CA ALA A 242 23.19 32.22 11.97
C ALA A 242 23.25 32.94 10.61
N ALA A 243 22.76 34.18 10.52
CA ALA A 243 22.78 34.93 9.26
C ALA A 243 24.21 35.19 8.76
N HIS A 244 25.12 35.54 9.68
CA HIS A 244 26.51 35.80 9.37
C HIS A 244 27.25 34.51 8.98
N LEU A 245 27.09 33.42 9.73
CA LEU A 245 27.71 32.13 9.44
C LEU A 245 27.21 31.52 8.13
N LYS A 246 25.91 31.66 7.84
CA LYS A 246 25.33 31.27 6.55
C LYS A 246 26.00 31.99 5.38
N GLN A 247 26.14 33.32 5.47
CA GLN A 247 26.80 34.10 4.42
C GLN A 247 28.27 33.68 4.24
N ARG A 248 28.97 33.39 5.36
CA ARG A 248 30.37 32.96 5.30
C ARG A 248 30.54 31.59 4.66
N ALA A 249 29.70 30.64 5.01
CA ALA A 249 29.69 29.32 4.37
C ALA A 249 29.36 29.42 2.89
N GLN A 250 28.41 30.28 2.51
CA GLN A 250 28.08 30.54 1.11
C GLN A 250 29.28 31.10 0.34
N ASN A 251 29.94 32.13 0.88
CA ASN A 251 31.11 32.73 0.24
C ASN A 251 32.26 31.71 0.12
N LEU A 252 32.46 30.86 1.13
CA LEU A 252 33.48 29.81 1.11
C LEU A 252 33.19 28.79 0.01
N ALA A 253 31.98 28.23 -0.04
CA ALA A 253 31.59 27.24 -1.04
C ALA A 253 31.67 27.83 -2.46
N CYS A 254 31.09 29.01 -2.70
CA CYS A 254 31.15 29.64 -4.02
C CYS A 254 32.59 29.89 -4.48
N ARG A 255 33.46 30.43 -3.60
CA ARG A 255 34.87 30.66 -3.92
C ARG A 255 35.58 29.35 -4.28
N LEU A 256 35.39 28.29 -3.48
CA LEU A 256 36.01 26.99 -3.75
C LEU A 256 35.53 26.37 -5.06
N TRP A 257 34.26 26.58 -5.43
CA TRP A 257 33.70 26.11 -6.70
C TRP A 257 34.28 26.87 -7.89
N GLU A 258 34.39 28.19 -7.77
CA GLU A 258 35.01 29.05 -8.79
C GLU A 258 36.50 28.76 -8.97
N GLU A 259 37.22 28.43 -7.89
CA GLU A 259 38.62 27.97 -7.93
C GLU A 259 38.82 26.68 -8.74
N LEU A 260 37.75 25.89 -8.95
CA LEU A 260 37.74 24.66 -9.76
C LEU A 260 37.32 24.93 -11.22
N ASP A 261 37.30 26.20 -11.65
CA ASP A 261 36.88 26.64 -12.99
C ASP A 261 35.43 26.23 -13.36
N ARG A 262 34.56 26.03 -12.36
CA ARG A 262 33.14 25.69 -12.54
C ARG A 262 32.23 26.91 -12.38
N ALA A 263 31.12 26.94 -13.13
CA ALA A 263 30.17 28.04 -13.03
C ALA A 263 29.33 27.93 -11.75
N ALA A 264 29.06 29.05 -11.08
CA ALA A 264 28.25 29.06 -9.86
C ALA A 264 26.84 28.47 -10.04
N SER A 265 26.29 28.51 -11.25
CA SER A 265 24.99 27.91 -11.61
C SER A 265 25.00 26.38 -11.70
N GLU A 266 26.17 25.75 -11.65
CA GLU A 266 26.33 24.29 -11.75
C GLU A 266 26.34 23.61 -10.36
N LEU A 267 26.40 24.41 -9.28
CA LEU A 267 26.34 23.95 -7.91
C LEU A 267 25.00 24.33 -7.28
N GLU A 268 24.19 23.34 -6.92
CA GLU A 268 23.04 23.55 -6.06
C GLU A 268 23.50 23.57 -4.60
N LEU A 269 23.37 24.73 -3.95
CA LEU A 269 23.86 24.96 -2.59
C LEU A 269 22.72 25.31 -1.62
N ASP A 270 22.52 24.46 -0.61
CA ASP A 270 21.62 24.71 0.51
C ASP A 270 22.42 24.80 1.81
N ILE A 271 22.14 25.82 2.64
CA ILE A 271 22.86 26.03 3.90
C ILE A 271 21.88 26.16 5.06
N PHE A 272 22.07 25.28 6.05
CA PHE A 272 21.34 25.26 7.31
C PHE A 272 22.24 25.66 8.47
N CYS A 273 21.76 26.55 9.32
CA CYS A 273 22.38 26.91 10.59
C CYS A 273 21.47 26.39 11.69
N VAL A 274 21.98 25.50 12.54
CA VAL A 274 21.18 24.81 13.55
C VAL A 274 21.87 24.78 14.90
N ASP A 275 21.07 24.91 15.95
CA ASP A 275 21.48 24.74 17.34
C ASP A 275 20.49 23.81 18.05
N PHE A 276 20.65 22.50 17.81
CA PHE A 276 19.74 21.47 18.32
C PHE A 276 19.48 21.52 19.83
N PRO A 277 20.47 21.80 20.71
CA PRO A 277 20.23 21.92 22.15
C PRO A 277 19.21 22.98 22.57
N VAL A 278 19.00 24.03 21.77
CA VAL A 278 18.12 25.17 22.13
C VAL A 278 16.90 25.30 21.20
N MET A 279 16.82 24.48 20.15
CA MET A 279 15.72 24.51 19.19
C MET A 279 14.40 24.04 19.79
N SER A 280 13.31 24.76 19.47
CA SER A 280 11.96 24.35 19.85
C SER A 280 11.46 23.21 18.97
N GLY A 281 10.46 22.44 19.44
CA GLY A 281 9.86 21.36 18.64
C GLY A 281 9.25 21.84 17.31
N GLY A 282 8.70 23.06 17.27
CA GLY A 282 8.16 23.67 16.05
C GLY A 282 9.26 24.05 15.05
N ASP A 283 10.38 24.58 15.53
CA ASP A 283 11.52 24.91 14.68
C ASP A 283 12.24 23.64 14.20
N LEU A 284 12.27 22.59 15.01
CA LEU A 284 12.79 21.27 14.63
C LEU A 284 11.97 20.64 13.51
N GLN A 285 10.63 20.69 13.60
CA GLN A 285 9.79 20.21 12.52
C GLN A 285 9.99 21.02 11.24
N ARG A 286 10.08 22.35 11.34
CA ARG A 286 10.36 23.22 10.19
C ARG A 286 11.71 22.89 9.55
N PHE A 287 12.73 22.64 10.36
CA PHE A 287 14.05 22.21 9.89
C PHE A 287 13.95 20.87 9.14
N ARG A 288 13.27 19.86 9.70
CA ARG A 288 13.07 18.56 9.04
C ARG A 288 12.40 18.72 7.68
N ASP A 289 11.29 19.44 7.63
CA ASP A 289 10.53 19.63 6.39
C ASP A 289 11.39 20.32 5.32
N GLN A 290 12.13 21.37 5.71
CA GLN A 290 13.04 22.06 4.79
C GLN A 290 14.21 21.17 4.36
N PHE A 291 14.85 20.46 5.28
CA PHE A 291 15.98 19.60 4.98
C PHE A 291 15.58 18.50 3.98
N TRP A 292 14.49 17.79 4.24
CA TRP A 292 14.00 16.74 3.33
C TRP A 292 13.57 17.30 1.98
N HIS A 293 12.89 18.45 1.97
CA HIS A 293 12.51 19.10 0.73
C HIS A 293 13.73 19.47 -0.12
N ARG A 294 14.78 20.03 0.49
CA ARG A 294 16.02 20.38 -0.19
C ARG A 294 16.77 19.14 -0.64
N LEU A 295 16.98 18.16 0.24
CA LEU A 295 17.72 16.94 -0.06
C LEU A 295 17.13 16.20 -1.26
N LEU A 296 15.80 16.10 -1.32
CA LEU A 296 15.08 15.36 -2.36
C LEU A 296 14.76 16.19 -3.61
N ALA A 297 15.05 17.50 -3.62
CA ALA A 297 14.74 18.38 -4.75
C ALA A 297 15.27 17.89 -6.12
N PRO A 298 16.47 17.26 -6.23
CA PRO A 298 16.97 16.75 -7.51
C PRO A 298 16.10 15.65 -8.14
N LEU A 299 15.23 14.99 -7.36
CA LEU A 299 14.27 14.02 -7.87
C LEU A 299 13.14 14.66 -8.70
N GLY A 300 13.05 16.00 -8.72
CA GLY A 300 12.13 16.75 -9.59
C GLY A 300 10.66 16.70 -9.17
N ARG A 301 10.32 16.05 -8.05
CA ARG A 301 8.94 16.00 -7.52
C ARG A 301 8.93 16.28 -6.02
N PRO A 302 7.93 17.03 -5.52
CA PRO A 302 7.73 17.16 -4.08
C PRO A 302 7.45 15.77 -3.50
N PRO A 303 8.03 15.41 -2.34
CA PRO A 303 7.68 14.17 -1.66
C PRO A 303 6.16 14.13 -1.44
N GLU A 304 5.50 13.04 -1.88
CA GLU A 304 4.09 12.84 -1.51
C GLU A 304 3.99 12.86 0.03
N PRO A 305 2.91 13.41 0.61
CA PRO A 305 2.76 13.47 2.06
C PRO A 305 2.96 12.09 2.70
N VAL A 306 3.67 12.09 3.84
CA VAL A 306 3.96 10.92 4.69
C VAL A 306 2.68 10.19 5.13
N ASP A 307 1.51 10.83 5.01
CA ASP A 307 0.19 10.30 5.36
C ASP A 307 -0.42 9.36 4.30
N SER A 308 0.27 9.07 3.21
CA SER A 308 -0.16 8.06 2.24
C SER A 308 0.13 6.66 2.78
N HIS A 309 -0.81 6.19 3.60
CA HIS A 309 -0.88 4.85 4.16
C HIS A 309 -0.43 3.78 3.10
N PRO A 310 0.47 2.83 3.41
CA PRO A 310 1.25 2.07 2.40
C PRO A 310 0.45 1.34 1.30
N TRP A 311 -0.80 0.99 1.60
CA TRP A 311 -1.76 0.39 0.67
C TRP A 311 -2.15 1.33 -0.49
N ALA A 312 -2.22 2.65 -0.28
CA ALA A 312 -2.57 3.63 -1.31
C ALA A 312 -1.55 3.64 -2.48
N ALA A 313 -0.26 3.61 -2.15
CA ALA A 313 0.81 3.51 -3.16
C ALA A 313 0.75 2.18 -3.93
N THR A 314 0.36 1.10 -3.26
CA THR A 314 0.23 -0.23 -3.87
C THR A 314 -0.92 -0.27 -4.87
N PHE A 315 -2.07 0.35 -4.58
CA PHE A 315 -3.18 0.44 -5.53
C PHE A 315 -2.85 1.25 -6.78
N LYS A 316 -2.09 2.35 -6.64
CA LYS A 316 -1.62 3.13 -7.81
C LYS A 316 -0.77 2.29 -8.79
N ARG A 317 -0.15 1.21 -8.30
CA ARG A 317 0.70 0.28 -9.08
C ARG A 317 -0.07 -0.94 -9.61
N TRP A 318 -1.36 -1.07 -9.33
CA TRP A 318 -2.14 -2.18 -9.86
C TRP A 318 -2.18 -2.11 -11.39
N PRO A 319 -1.91 -3.23 -12.09
CA PRO A 319 -2.16 -3.32 -13.51
C PRO A 319 -3.61 -2.95 -13.83
N ALA A 320 -3.86 -2.35 -15.00
CA ALA A 320 -5.20 -1.92 -15.38
C ALA A 320 -6.20 -3.08 -15.40
N GLU A 321 -5.74 -4.29 -15.71
CA GLU A 321 -6.52 -5.53 -15.67
C GLU A 321 -6.95 -5.98 -14.26
N TRP A 322 -6.37 -5.41 -13.20
CA TRP A 322 -6.80 -5.63 -11.82
C TRP A 322 -7.87 -4.64 -11.36
N ASP A 323 -8.37 -3.78 -12.26
CA ASP A 323 -9.55 -2.98 -11.94
C ASP A 323 -10.78 -3.90 -11.76
N ILE A 324 -11.30 -3.92 -10.53
CA ILE A 324 -12.49 -4.72 -10.17
C ILE A 324 -13.81 -4.07 -10.61
N THR A 325 -13.78 -2.81 -11.04
CA THR A 325 -14.97 -2.01 -11.35
C THR A 325 -15.90 -2.66 -12.39
N PRO A 326 -15.40 -3.20 -13.52
CA PRO A 326 -16.26 -3.86 -14.50
C PRO A 326 -17.02 -5.04 -13.88
N TYR A 327 -16.37 -5.83 -13.05
CA TYR A 327 -16.95 -7.01 -12.38
C TYR A 327 -18.01 -6.64 -11.34
N LEU A 328 -17.82 -5.51 -10.63
CA LEU A 328 -18.81 -4.97 -9.71
C LEU A 328 -20.06 -4.48 -10.46
N LEU A 329 -19.88 -3.75 -11.56
CA LEU A 329 -20.98 -3.28 -12.38
C LEU A 329 -21.75 -4.43 -13.05
N GLU A 330 -21.05 -5.47 -13.49
CA GLU A 330 -21.67 -6.71 -13.99
C GLU A 330 -22.54 -7.38 -12.90
N SER A 331 -22.03 -7.44 -11.66
CA SER A 331 -22.80 -7.96 -10.52
C SER A 331 -24.10 -7.16 -10.27
N ALA A 332 -24.03 -5.83 -10.36
CA ALA A 332 -25.21 -4.96 -10.24
C ALA A 332 -26.20 -5.15 -11.40
N GLN A 333 -25.71 -5.34 -12.62
CA GLN A 333 -26.55 -5.62 -13.79
C GLN A 333 -27.29 -6.96 -13.66
N LEU A 334 -26.64 -8.00 -13.12
CA LEU A 334 -27.27 -9.29 -12.85
C LEU A 334 -28.41 -9.16 -11.83
N LEU A 335 -28.19 -8.41 -10.74
CA LEU A 335 -29.23 -8.14 -9.74
C LEU A 335 -30.45 -7.43 -10.36
N GLU A 336 -30.21 -6.33 -11.07
CA GLU A 336 -31.29 -5.55 -11.69
C GLU A 336 -32.03 -6.33 -12.78
N ARG A 337 -31.32 -7.16 -13.53
CA ARG A 337 -31.93 -8.10 -14.47
C ARG A 337 -32.84 -9.11 -13.74
N GLY A 338 -32.39 -9.68 -12.62
CA GLY A 338 -33.20 -10.58 -11.79
C GLY A 338 -34.49 -9.92 -11.30
N LYS A 339 -34.39 -8.72 -10.73
CA LYS A 339 -35.55 -7.93 -10.27
C LYS A 339 -36.53 -7.64 -11.40
N ARG A 340 -36.02 -7.18 -12.55
CA ARG A 340 -36.85 -6.84 -13.72
C ARG A 340 -37.61 -8.06 -14.24
N LEU A 341 -36.92 -9.18 -14.41
CA LEU A 341 -37.54 -10.40 -14.93
C LEU A 341 -38.59 -10.94 -13.96
N LEU A 342 -38.34 -10.94 -12.64
CA LEU A 342 -39.35 -11.36 -11.65
C LEU A 342 -40.56 -10.43 -11.63
N ALA A 343 -40.36 -9.12 -11.68
CA ALA A 343 -41.45 -8.14 -11.73
C ALA A 343 -42.36 -8.35 -12.96
N GLN A 344 -41.80 -8.86 -14.06
CA GLN A 344 -42.55 -9.19 -15.27
C GLN A 344 -43.05 -10.65 -15.29
N ALA A 345 -42.56 -11.53 -14.42
CA ALA A 345 -42.93 -12.93 -14.42
C ALA A 345 -44.36 -13.17 -13.93
N ARG A 346 -44.92 -12.24 -13.14
CA ARG A 346 -46.29 -12.29 -12.64
C ARG A 346 -46.96 -10.92 -12.79
N VAL A 347 -47.90 -10.80 -13.72
CA VAL A 347 -48.59 -9.52 -14.03
C VAL A 347 -50.07 -9.67 -13.73
N GLY A 348 -50.61 -8.77 -12.91
CA GLY A 348 -52.03 -8.84 -12.52
C GLY A 348 -52.41 -10.10 -11.73
N GLY A 349 -51.44 -10.74 -11.07
CA GLY A 349 -51.62 -12.02 -10.36
C GLY A 349 -51.38 -13.27 -11.23
N GLU A 350 -51.26 -13.12 -12.55
CA GLU A 350 -51.12 -14.23 -13.49
C GLU A 350 -49.66 -14.42 -13.93
N PHE A 351 -49.20 -15.68 -14.02
CA PHE A 351 -47.86 -15.99 -14.52
C PHE A 351 -47.76 -15.84 -16.05
N VAL A 352 -48.84 -16.16 -16.78
CA VAL A 352 -48.94 -15.91 -18.23
C VAL A 352 -50.19 -15.06 -18.47
N ALA A 353 -50.02 -13.75 -18.46
CA ALA A 353 -51.10 -12.79 -18.44
C ALA A 353 -52.00 -12.90 -19.69
N GLY A 354 -53.32 -12.98 -19.45
CA GLY A 354 -54.32 -13.07 -20.50
C GLY A 354 -54.30 -14.39 -21.28
N MET A 355 -53.67 -15.45 -20.76
CA MET A 355 -53.73 -16.80 -21.33
C MET A 355 -54.64 -17.70 -20.50
N ASN A 356 -55.47 -18.50 -21.18
CA ASN A 356 -56.34 -19.49 -20.55
C ASN A 356 -56.56 -20.68 -21.49
N MET A 357 -57.17 -21.75 -20.99
CA MET A 357 -57.40 -22.97 -21.77
C MET A 357 -58.30 -22.75 -22.99
N TYR A 358 -59.26 -21.82 -22.94
CA TYR A 358 -60.10 -21.48 -24.10
C TYR A 358 -59.29 -21.00 -25.31
N ARG A 359 -58.20 -20.24 -25.09
CA ARG A 359 -57.30 -19.77 -26.15
C ARG A 359 -56.38 -20.87 -26.71
N LEU A 360 -56.42 -22.06 -26.10
CA LEU A 360 -55.58 -23.22 -26.42
C LEU A 360 -56.39 -24.39 -27.00
N ILE A 361 -57.72 -24.27 -27.06
CA ILE A 361 -58.62 -25.29 -27.63
C ILE A 361 -58.22 -25.63 -29.07
N GLY A 362 -58.18 -26.92 -29.37
CA GLY A 362 -57.89 -27.46 -30.71
C GLY A 362 -56.41 -27.55 -31.07
N LEU A 363 -55.50 -27.07 -30.19
CA LEU A 363 -54.06 -27.22 -30.36
C LEU A 363 -53.58 -28.59 -29.84
N LYS A 364 -52.55 -29.15 -30.49
CA LYS A 364 -51.86 -30.33 -29.98
C LYS A 364 -50.98 -29.97 -28.78
N PRO A 365 -50.62 -30.93 -27.90
CA PRO A 365 -49.80 -30.65 -26.71
C PRO A 365 -48.50 -29.87 -26.99
N ALA A 366 -47.80 -30.17 -28.10
CA ALA A 366 -46.60 -29.43 -28.48
C ALA A 366 -46.87 -27.95 -28.81
N GLU A 367 -47.96 -27.68 -29.53
CA GLU A 367 -48.38 -26.33 -29.93
C GLU A 367 -48.88 -25.52 -28.73
N ILE A 368 -49.54 -26.18 -27.76
CA ILE A 368 -49.91 -25.57 -26.47
C ILE A 368 -48.65 -25.08 -25.75
N ARG A 369 -47.67 -25.96 -25.55
CA ARG A 369 -46.40 -25.65 -24.86
C ARG A 369 -45.66 -24.51 -25.54
N GLU A 370 -45.57 -24.54 -26.86
CA GLU A 370 -44.90 -23.49 -27.64
C GLU A 370 -45.62 -22.14 -27.49
N LYS A 371 -46.96 -22.12 -27.64
CA LYS A 371 -47.75 -20.90 -27.56
C LYS A 371 -47.66 -20.25 -26.17
N VAL A 372 -47.81 -21.05 -25.11
CA VAL A 372 -47.70 -20.58 -23.72
C VAL A 372 -46.29 -20.06 -23.43
N LEU A 373 -45.25 -20.81 -23.80
CA LEU A 373 -43.86 -20.38 -23.61
C LEU A 373 -43.56 -19.08 -24.36
N LYS A 374 -44.00 -18.96 -25.61
CA LYS A 374 -43.79 -17.77 -26.44
C LYS A 374 -44.51 -16.55 -25.87
N THR A 375 -45.73 -16.72 -25.35
CA THR A 375 -46.47 -15.64 -24.68
C THR A 375 -45.74 -15.20 -23.41
N TRP A 376 -45.26 -16.14 -22.59
CA TRP A 376 -44.54 -15.83 -21.37
C TRP A 376 -43.20 -15.14 -21.63
N LEU A 377 -42.40 -15.62 -22.60
CA LEU A 377 -41.16 -14.96 -23.01
C LEU A 377 -41.41 -13.54 -23.55
N LYS A 378 -42.51 -13.33 -24.27
CA LYS A 378 -42.93 -12.00 -24.71
C LYS A 378 -43.29 -11.09 -23.53
N GLN A 379 -43.96 -11.60 -22.50
CA GLN A 379 -44.27 -10.86 -21.27
C GLN A 379 -43.00 -10.45 -20.52
N LEU A 380 -42.01 -11.34 -20.45
CA LEU A 380 -40.69 -11.09 -19.86
C LEU A 380 -39.78 -10.19 -20.72
N ALA A 381 -40.20 -9.84 -21.95
CA ALA A 381 -39.38 -9.13 -22.94
C ALA A 381 -37.97 -9.74 -23.13
N THR A 382 -37.87 -11.08 -23.16
CA THR A 382 -36.59 -11.80 -23.20
C THR A 382 -36.67 -13.09 -24.02
N ASP A 383 -35.54 -13.78 -24.19
CA ASP A 383 -35.45 -15.10 -24.82
C ASP A 383 -35.09 -16.20 -23.81
N ALA A 384 -35.22 -17.45 -24.24
CA ALA A 384 -34.96 -18.60 -23.36
C ALA A 384 -33.47 -18.73 -22.96
N ALA A 385 -32.54 -18.35 -23.84
CA ALA A 385 -31.10 -18.46 -23.57
C ALA A 385 -30.66 -17.49 -22.46
N THR A 386 -31.24 -16.29 -22.46
CA THR A 386 -31.05 -15.30 -21.42
C THR A 386 -31.42 -15.89 -20.06
N LEU A 387 -32.59 -16.53 -19.93
CA LEU A 387 -33.05 -17.15 -18.67
C LEU A 387 -32.11 -18.20 -18.07
N GLU A 388 -31.22 -18.79 -18.85
CA GLU A 388 -30.25 -19.79 -18.42
C GLU A 388 -28.89 -19.18 -18.01
N HIS A 389 -28.57 -17.96 -18.47
CA HIS A 389 -27.28 -17.34 -18.26
C HIS A 389 -27.23 -16.45 -17.01
N TRP A 390 -26.68 -17.00 -15.91
CA TRP A 390 -26.47 -16.33 -14.61
C TRP A 390 -25.02 -16.45 -14.13
N SER A 391 -24.06 -16.28 -15.03
CA SER A 391 -22.64 -16.38 -14.69
C SER A 391 -22.23 -15.26 -13.74
N VAL A 392 -21.64 -15.61 -12.59
CA VAL A 392 -21.11 -14.64 -11.63
C VAL A 392 -19.66 -14.33 -12.00
N PRO A 393 -19.27 -13.05 -12.09
CA PRO A 393 -17.91 -12.66 -12.45
C PRO A 393 -16.85 -13.26 -11.50
N ALA A 394 -15.66 -13.55 -12.04
CA ALA A 394 -14.54 -14.14 -11.31
C ALA A 394 -13.27 -13.33 -11.51
N LEU A 395 -12.52 -13.12 -10.43
CA LEU A 395 -11.18 -12.55 -10.51
C LEU A 395 -10.14 -13.63 -10.85
N ALA A 396 -9.05 -13.20 -11.49
CA ALA A 396 -7.90 -14.06 -11.76
C ALA A 396 -7.22 -14.52 -10.45
N LYS A 397 -6.63 -15.72 -10.45
CA LYS A 397 -5.98 -16.31 -9.26
C LYS A 397 -4.85 -15.45 -8.67
N GLY A 398 -4.19 -14.63 -9.50
CA GLY A 398 -3.10 -13.74 -9.08
C GLY A 398 -3.56 -12.40 -8.50
N HIS A 399 -4.87 -12.11 -8.52
CA HIS A 399 -5.38 -10.85 -7.98
C HIS A 399 -5.34 -10.85 -6.44
N PRO A 400 -4.88 -9.76 -5.77
CA PRO A 400 -4.85 -9.69 -4.30
C PRO A 400 -6.20 -9.95 -3.60
N LEU A 401 -7.32 -9.59 -4.25
CA LEU A 401 -8.67 -9.80 -3.72
C LEU A 401 -9.25 -11.18 -4.08
N PHE A 402 -8.51 -12.07 -4.75
CA PHE A 402 -9.03 -13.34 -5.25
C PHE A 402 -9.70 -14.19 -4.17
N GLN A 403 -9.05 -14.31 -3.00
CA GLN A 403 -9.56 -15.15 -1.91
C GLN A 403 -10.87 -14.58 -1.34
N TRP A 404 -10.92 -13.28 -1.08
CA TRP A 404 -12.14 -12.59 -0.65
C TRP A 404 -13.24 -12.71 -1.72
N TRP A 405 -12.93 -12.43 -2.98
CA TRP A 405 -13.90 -12.48 -4.07
C TRP A 405 -14.51 -13.88 -4.22
N LYS A 406 -13.67 -14.91 -4.24
CA LYS A 406 -14.10 -16.30 -4.45
C LYS A 406 -14.98 -16.82 -3.31
N HIS A 407 -14.60 -16.54 -2.06
CA HIS A 407 -15.22 -17.18 -0.90
C HIS A 407 -16.32 -16.34 -0.24
N TYR A 408 -16.33 -15.02 -0.49
CA TYR A 408 -17.37 -14.12 -0.04
C TYR A 408 -18.23 -13.67 -1.22
N TRP A 409 -17.68 -12.84 -2.12
CA TRP A 409 -18.46 -12.15 -3.14
C TRP A 409 -19.23 -13.10 -4.06
N GLN A 410 -18.55 -14.10 -4.62
CA GLN A 410 -19.16 -15.08 -5.51
C GLN A 410 -20.15 -15.99 -4.81
N VAL A 411 -19.91 -16.32 -3.54
CA VAL A 411 -20.81 -17.17 -2.76
C VAL A 411 -22.12 -16.43 -2.51
N GLU A 412 -22.05 -15.18 -2.06
CA GLU A 412 -23.25 -14.37 -1.80
C GLU A 412 -24.00 -14.01 -3.09
N MET A 413 -23.30 -13.69 -4.19
CA MET A 413 -23.94 -13.51 -5.50
C MET A 413 -24.64 -14.79 -5.99
N LYS A 414 -24.07 -15.98 -5.76
CA LYS A 414 -24.71 -17.25 -6.11
C LYS A 414 -25.93 -17.52 -5.23
N HIS A 415 -25.86 -17.25 -3.93
CA HIS A 415 -27.01 -17.35 -3.03
C HIS A 415 -28.16 -16.44 -3.46
N LEU A 416 -27.83 -15.24 -3.93
CA LEU A 416 -28.79 -14.27 -4.44
C LEU A 416 -29.45 -14.72 -5.77
N LEU A 417 -28.67 -15.26 -6.71
CA LEU A 417 -29.14 -15.57 -8.08
C LEU A 417 -29.70 -16.99 -8.25
N THR A 418 -29.30 -17.95 -7.43
CA THR A 418 -29.74 -19.36 -7.56
C THR A 418 -31.27 -19.52 -7.45
N PRO A 419 -31.96 -18.88 -6.48
CA PRO A 419 -33.42 -18.93 -6.40
C PRO A 419 -34.10 -18.37 -7.66
N VAL A 420 -33.56 -17.29 -8.23
CA VAL A 420 -34.05 -16.68 -9.47
C VAL A 420 -33.91 -17.63 -10.65
N SER A 421 -32.71 -18.20 -10.83
CA SER A 421 -32.45 -19.18 -11.89
C SER A 421 -33.34 -20.42 -11.75
N ASN A 422 -33.51 -20.92 -10.53
CA ASN A 422 -34.37 -22.07 -10.24
C ASN A 422 -35.83 -21.78 -10.55
N PHE A 423 -36.34 -20.58 -10.24
CA PHE A 423 -37.69 -20.16 -10.61
C PHE A 423 -37.89 -20.23 -12.13
N PHE A 424 -37.02 -19.59 -12.92
CA PHE A 424 -37.16 -19.60 -14.38
C PHE A 424 -37.03 -20.99 -14.99
N ALA A 425 -36.10 -21.81 -14.49
CA ALA A 425 -35.96 -23.21 -14.92
C ALA A 425 -37.20 -24.04 -14.56
N THR A 426 -37.83 -23.77 -13.40
CA THR A 426 -39.05 -24.45 -12.96
C THR A 426 -40.23 -24.02 -13.82
N ALA A 427 -40.41 -22.72 -14.08
CA ALA A 427 -41.44 -22.21 -14.98
C ALA A 427 -41.34 -22.79 -16.40
N GLN A 428 -40.14 -22.85 -16.98
CA GLN A 428 -39.95 -23.50 -18.28
C GLN A 428 -40.30 -24.99 -18.24
N ARG A 429 -39.93 -25.70 -17.17
CA ARG A 429 -40.27 -27.13 -16.98
C ARG A 429 -41.78 -27.33 -16.82
N THR A 430 -42.45 -26.50 -16.04
CA THR A 430 -43.91 -26.52 -15.85
C THR A 430 -44.62 -26.30 -17.18
N ILE A 431 -44.23 -25.27 -17.93
CA ILE A 431 -44.83 -25.00 -19.26
C ILE A 431 -44.59 -26.17 -20.23
N LYS A 432 -43.39 -26.78 -20.24
CA LYS A 432 -43.07 -27.94 -21.08
C LYS A 432 -43.86 -29.21 -20.71
N ARG A 433 -44.44 -29.27 -19.51
CA ARG A 433 -45.25 -30.40 -19.02
C ARG A 433 -46.75 -30.20 -19.21
N LEU A 434 -47.19 -29.09 -19.80
CA LEU A 434 -48.61 -28.86 -20.07
C LEU A 434 -49.17 -29.96 -20.99
N GLU A 435 -50.36 -30.44 -20.62
CA GLU A 435 -51.13 -31.45 -21.33
C GLU A 435 -52.50 -30.89 -21.74
N HIS A 436 -53.15 -31.56 -22.70
CA HIS A 436 -54.42 -31.12 -23.30
C HIS A 436 -55.61 -31.09 -22.32
N ASP A 437 -55.51 -31.83 -21.22
CA ASP A 437 -56.51 -32.03 -20.17
C ASP A 437 -56.28 -31.13 -18.95
N THR A 438 -55.35 -30.17 -19.02
CA THR A 438 -55.20 -29.15 -17.98
C THR A 438 -56.51 -28.35 -17.88
N GLU A 439 -57.27 -28.50 -16.79
CA GLU A 439 -58.58 -27.84 -16.64
C GLU A 439 -58.45 -26.31 -16.55
N ASP A 440 -57.54 -25.83 -15.70
CA ASP A 440 -57.25 -24.40 -15.52
C ASP A 440 -55.74 -24.15 -15.58
N LEU A 441 -55.33 -23.40 -16.60
CA LEU A 441 -53.93 -23.04 -16.83
C LEU A 441 -53.36 -22.18 -15.68
N GLN A 442 -54.11 -21.18 -15.21
CA GLN A 442 -53.60 -20.25 -14.19
C GLN A 442 -53.50 -20.95 -12.85
N GLN A 443 -54.50 -21.76 -12.48
CA GLN A 443 -54.44 -22.55 -11.25
C GLN A 443 -53.26 -23.54 -11.28
N HIS A 444 -53.03 -24.22 -12.40
CA HIS A 444 -51.90 -25.13 -12.56
C HIS A 444 -50.55 -24.41 -12.41
N LEU A 445 -50.38 -23.25 -13.04
CA LEU A 445 -49.16 -22.45 -12.93
C LEU A 445 -48.97 -21.91 -11.51
N ASP A 446 -50.02 -21.39 -10.89
CA ASP A 446 -49.96 -20.86 -9.52
C ASP A 446 -49.53 -21.93 -8.51
N GLN A 447 -50.06 -23.15 -8.61
CA GLN A 447 -49.69 -24.27 -7.72
C GLN A 447 -48.21 -24.65 -7.82
N GLN A 448 -47.59 -24.49 -8.99
CA GLN A 448 -46.22 -24.92 -9.24
C GLN A 448 -45.20 -23.78 -9.11
N LEU A 449 -45.62 -22.53 -9.28
CA LEU A 449 -44.72 -21.38 -9.43
C LEU A 449 -44.80 -20.37 -8.30
N SER A 450 -45.88 -20.33 -7.51
CA SER A 450 -46.04 -19.33 -6.45
C SER A 450 -44.93 -19.40 -5.39
N GLU A 451 -44.66 -20.58 -4.82
CA GLU A 451 -43.61 -20.73 -3.81
C GLU A 451 -42.20 -20.43 -4.36
N PRO A 452 -41.78 -20.99 -5.52
CA PRO A 452 -40.50 -20.63 -6.13
C PRO A 452 -40.38 -19.13 -6.45
N TYR A 453 -41.48 -18.48 -6.85
CA TYR A 453 -41.51 -17.04 -7.13
C TYR A 453 -41.28 -16.20 -5.87
N GLU A 454 -42.00 -16.51 -4.78
CA GLU A 454 -41.83 -15.82 -3.49
C GLU A 454 -40.42 -16.03 -2.92
N SER A 455 -39.88 -17.24 -3.04
CA SER A 455 -38.49 -17.54 -2.65
C SER A 455 -37.48 -16.71 -3.43
N ALA A 456 -37.68 -16.56 -4.75
CA ALA A 456 -36.84 -15.74 -5.60
C ALA A 456 -36.94 -14.25 -5.26
N LEU A 457 -38.14 -13.73 -4.97
CA LEU A 457 -38.32 -12.34 -4.52
C LEU A 457 -37.62 -12.08 -3.19
N ALA A 458 -37.78 -12.98 -2.22
CA ALA A 458 -37.14 -12.85 -0.90
C ALA A 458 -35.61 -12.83 -0.99
N ALA A 459 -35.01 -13.58 -1.92
CA ALA A 459 -33.57 -13.59 -2.12
C ALA A 459 -33.00 -12.23 -2.60
N LEU A 460 -33.79 -11.43 -3.33
CA LEU A 460 -33.35 -10.16 -3.92
C LEU A 460 -33.55 -8.93 -3.02
N THR A 461 -33.97 -9.12 -1.76
CA THR A 461 -34.22 -8.03 -0.80
C THR A 461 -33.29 -8.04 0.42
N GLY A 462 -32.35 -8.99 0.50
CA GLY A 462 -31.40 -9.11 1.60
C GLY A 462 -30.34 -8.00 1.68
N SER A 463 -29.58 -7.98 2.76
CA SER A 463 -28.50 -7.00 3.01
C SER A 463 -27.44 -6.99 1.91
N PHE A 464 -27.05 -8.16 1.40
CA PHE A 464 -26.12 -8.27 0.28
C PHE A 464 -26.73 -7.74 -1.03
N ALA A 465 -28.03 -7.92 -1.28
CA ALA A 465 -28.72 -7.33 -2.43
C ALA A 465 -28.71 -5.79 -2.37
N CYS A 466 -28.86 -5.21 -1.18
CA CYS A 466 -28.72 -3.77 -0.97
C CYS A 466 -27.29 -3.28 -1.26
N LEU A 467 -26.27 -4.03 -0.81
CA LEU A 467 -24.86 -3.73 -1.10
C LEU A 467 -24.61 -3.72 -2.61
N VAL A 468 -25.06 -4.76 -3.32
CA VAL A 468 -24.90 -4.89 -4.78
C VAL A 468 -25.67 -3.79 -5.52
N GLY A 469 -26.87 -3.42 -5.06
CA GLY A 469 -27.66 -2.33 -5.62
C GLY A 469 -27.00 -0.94 -5.48
N GLY A 470 -26.14 -0.75 -4.47
CA GLY A 470 -25.37 0.48 -4.26
C GLY A 470 -24.11 0.61 -5.12
N LEU A 471 -23.65 -0.46 -5.76
CA LEU A 471 -22.40 -0.47 -6.53
C LEU A 471 -22.32 0.58 -7.65
N PRO A 472 -23.38 0.86 -8.43
CA PRO A 472 -23.30 1.88 -9.47
C PRO A 472 -23.00 3.29 -8.94
N VAL A 473 -23.36 3.58 -7.69
CA VAL A 473 -23.02 4.84 -7.01
C VAL A 473 -21.58 4.79 -6.52
N LEU A 474 -21.20 3.73 -5.81
CA LEU A 474 -19.85 3.53 -5.30
C LEU A 474 -18.79 3.52 -6.43
N CYS A 475 -19.12 2.99 -7.60
CA CYS A 475 -18.23 2.95 -8.76
C CYS A 475 -18.02 4.32 -9.41
N ARG A 476 -18.80 5.35 -9.05
CA ARG A 476 -18.60 6.74 -9.49
C ARG A 476 -17.71 7.54 -8.54
N GLU A 477 -17.48 7.06 -7.32
CA GLU A 477 -16.57 7.69 -6.37
C GLU A 477 -15.12 7.59 -6.87
N HIS A 478 -14.32 8.63 -6.60
CA HIS A 478 -12.92 8.68 -7.00
C HIS A 478 -12.04 7.87 -6.05
N GLY A 479 -11.06 7.15 -6.60
CA GLY A 479 -10.10 6.34 -5.84
C GLY A 479 -10.50 4.88 -5.71
N ILE A 480 -9.67 3.98 -6.21
CA ILE A 480 -9.88 2.53 -6.10
C ILE A 480 -9.70 2.06 -4.65
N GLU A 481 -8.84 2.75 -3.90
CA GLU A 481 -8.55 2.54 -2.49
C GLU A 481 -9.79 2.73 -1.60
N GLN A 482 -10.53 3.83 -1.80
CA GLN A 482 -11.75 4.11 -1.03
C GLN A 482 -12.85 3.10 -1.36
N ARG A 483 -12.98 2.74 -2.64
CA ARG A 483 -13.94 1.73 -3.11
C ARG A 483 -13.68 0.37 -2.48
N ILE A 484 -12.43 -0.09 -2.49
CA ILE A 484 -12.04 -1.36 -1.91
C ILE A 484 -12.19 -1.34 -0.39
N ALA A 485 -11.75 -0.27 0.29
CA ALA A 485 -11.93 -0.13 1.74
C ALA A 485 -13.40 -0.22 2.14
N THR A 486 -14.28 0.48 1.42
CA THR A 486 -15.73 0.46 1.65
C THR A 486 -16.31 -0.93 1.45
N LEU A 487 -15.97 -1.60 0.34
CA LEU A 487 -16.46 -2.96 0.06
C LEU A 487 -16.02 -3.97 1.12
N LEU A 488 -14.75 -3.93 1.52
CA LEU A 488 -14.20 -4.81 2.53
C LEU A 488 -14.85 -4.57 3.89
N SER A 489 -15.04 -3.31 4.28
CA SER A 489 -15.70 -2.93 5.54
C SER A 489 -17.16 -3.36 5.57
N LEU A 490 -17.91 -3.13 4.49
CA LEU A 490 -19.29 -3.54 4.37
C LEU A 490 -19.44 -5.07 4.35
N SER A 491 -18.49 -5.80 3.73
CA SER A 491 -18.50 -7.26 3.72
C SER A 491 -18.35 -7.86 5.12
N LEU A 492 -17.47 -7.26 5.94
CA LEU A 492 -17.29 -7.66 7.33
C LEU A 492 -18.53 -7.34 8.16
N LEU A 493 -19.10 -6.14 7.98
CA LEU A 493 -20.31 -5.71 8.69
C LEU A 493 -21.49 -6.62 8.38
N GLN A 494 -21.76 -6.88 7.09
CA GLN A 494 -22.85 -7.76 6.66
C GLN A 494 -22.65 -9.19 7.19
N SER A 495 -21.44 -9.74 7.13
CA SER A 495 -21.16 -11.08 7.67
C SER A 495 -21.38 -11.18 9.18
N ARG A 496 -21.02 -10.12 9.93
CA ARG A 496 -21.28 -10.05 11.37
C ARG A 496 -22.77 -9.98 11.70
N TYR A 497 -23.52 -9.18 10.94
CA TYR A 497 -24.98 -9.11 11.10
C TYR A 497 -25.64 -10.46 10.82
N GLU A 498 -25.21 -11.17 9.78
CA GLU A 498 -25.76 -12.49 9.45
C GLU A 498 -25.43 -13.55 10.49
N ASP A 499 -24.19 -13.60 10.98
CA ASP A 499 -23.84 -14.50 12.08
C ASP A 499 -24.72 -14.19 13.31
N TYR A 500 -24.89 -12.91 13.66
CA TYR A 500 -25.75 -12.51 14.78
C TYR A 500 -27.21 -12.96 14.59
N TYR A 501 -27.80 -12.69 13.42
CA TYR A 501 -29.17 -13.10 13.12
C TYR A 501 -29.36 -14.62 13.10
N PHE A 502 -28.39 -15.36 12.58
CA PHE A 502 -28.42 -16.82 12.57
C PHE A 502 -28.45 -17.38 13.99
N HIS A 503 -27.58 -16.88 14.86
CA HIS A 503 -27.54 -17.29 16.27
C HIS A 503 -28.82 -16.93 17.02
N HIS A 504 -29.33 -15.71 16.83
CA HIS A 504 -30.53 -15.27 17.53
C HIS A 504 -31.78 -16.03 17.08
N ARG A 505 -31.91 -16.37 15.79
CA ARG A 505 -32.98 -17.24 15.29
C ARG A 505 -32.86 -18.67 15.83
N ALA A 506 -31.66 -19.23 15.88
CA ALA A 506 -31.44 -20.57 16.43
C ALA A 506 -31.79 -20.65 17.92
N GLN A 507 -31.46 -19.61 18.70
CA GLN A 507 -31.83 -19.51 20.11
C GLN A 507 -33.35 -19.39 20.32
N PHE A 508 -34.03 -18.58 19.51
CA PHE A 508 -35.49 -18.47 19.57
C PHE A 508 -36.18 -19.78 19.19
N ALA A 509 -35.73 -20.45 18.12
CA ALA A 509 -36.30 -21.73 17.69
C ALA A 509 -36.02 -22.89 18.66
N ALA A 510 -34.99 -22.80 19.50
CA ALA A 510 -34.71 -23.76 20.57
C ALA A 510 -35.49 -23.47 21.86
N ALA A 511 -36.07 -22.26 21.99
CA ALA A 511 -36.85 -21.82 23.15
C ALA A 511 -38.38 -21.91 22.95
N THR A 512 -38.82 -22.25 21.74
CA THR A 512 -40.20 -22.57 21.34
C THR A 512 -40.32 -24.05 21.03
#